data_AF-A0A183I1W2-F1
#
_entry.id   AF-A0A183I1W2-F1
#
_cell.length_a   1.000
_cell.length_b   1.000
_cell.length_c   1.000
_cell.angle_alpha   90.00
_cell.angle_beta   90.00
_cell.angle_gamma   90.00
#
_symmetry.space_group_name_H-M   'P 1'
#
loop_
_entity.id
_entity.type
_entity.pdbx_description
1 polymer ?
#
loop_
_entity_poly.entity_id
_entity_poly.type
_entity_poly.pdbx_seq_one_letter_code
_entity_poly.pdbx_strand_id
1 'polypeptide(L)' 'MKLYYYVINPDNPQIRKEVLAFFDIGSQLSFISKKLSNQLKLRELNPRVMLVASFGTTMPPYYYCSIKRANSKQ' A
#
# COMPACT_ATOMS: atom_id res chain seq x y z
N MET A 1 2.38 12.74 -9.85
CA MET A 1 1.02 13.17 -10.25
C MET A 1 0.00 12.70 -9.22
N LYS A 2 -1.00 13.52 -8.84
CA LYS A 2 -2.05 13.15 -7.86
C LYS A 2 -3.39 12.97 -8.57
N LEU A 3 -4.07 11.86 -8.34
CA LEU A 3 -5.34 11.53 -8.98
C LEU A 3 -6.25 10.73 -8.04
N TYR A 4 -7.57 10.91 -8.17
CA TYR A 4 -8.56 10.16 -7.42
C TYR A 4 -8.94 8.88 -8.17
N TYR A 5 -8.97 7.75 -7.47
CA TYR A 5 -9.33 6.45 -8.03
C TYR A 5 -10.20 5.64 -7.07
N TYR A 6 -11.07 4.80 -7.63
CA TYR A 6 -11.72 3.75 -6.86
C TYR A 6 -10.82 2.52 -6.80
N VAL A 7 -10.41 2.16 -5.59
CA VAL A 7 -9.70 0.91 -5.30
C VAL A 7 -10.66 -0.08 -4.68
N ILE A 8 -10.47 -1.36 -5.00
CA ILE A 8 -11.31 -2.46 -4.52
C ILE A 8 -10.49 -3.44 -3.69
N ASN A 9 -11.14 -4.17 -2.80
CA ASN A 9 -10.58 -5.42 -2.32
C ASN A 9 -10.72 -6.47 -3.44
N PRO A 10 -9.61 -7.06 -3.92
CA PRO A 10 -9.63 -8.06 -4.99
C PRO A 10 -10.39 -9.35 -4.60
N ASP A 11 -10.36 -9.73 -3.33
CA ASP A 11 -11.08 -10.90 -2.81
C ASP A 11 -12.57 -10.60 -2.56
N ASN A 12 -12.92 -9.32 -2.38
CA ASN A 12 -14.30 -8.87 -2.18
C ASN A 12 -14.56 -7.51 -2.85
N PRO A 13 -14.88 -7.49 -4.16
CA PRO A 13 -15.03 -6.26 -4.94
C PRO A 13 -16.10 -5.29 -4.44
N GLN A 14 -17.05 -5.76 -3.62
CA GLN A 14 -18.06 -4.91 -2.97
C GLN A 14 -17.44 -3.91 -1.99
N ILE A 15 -16.27 -4.24 -1.45
CA ILE A 15 -15.48 -3.33 -0.60
C ILE A 15 -14.65 -2.44 -1.51
N ARG A 16 -15.18 -1.24 -1.80
CA ARG A 16 -14.49 -0.21 -2.59
C ARG A 16 -14.28 1.08 -1.80
N LYS A 17 -13.22 1.81 -2.12
CA LYS A 17 -12.90 3.12 -1.54
C LYS A 17 -12.36 4.05 -2.62
N GLU A 18 -12.83 5.30 -2.60
CA GLU A 18 -12.19 6.37 -3.34
C GLU A 18 -10.94 6.81 -2.59
N VAL A 19 -9.83 6.93 -3.30
CA VAL A 19 -8.53 7.27 -2.71
C VAL A 19 -7.80 8.28 -3.58
N LEU A 20 -7.05 9.15 -2.93
CA LEU A 20 -6.05 9.97 -3.61
C LEU A 20 -4.77 9.13 -3.78
N ALA A 21 -4.45 8.81 -5.02
CA ALA A 21 -3.24 8.09 -5.38
C ALA A 21 -2.15 9.07 -5.84
N PHE A 22 -0.92 8.82 -5.39
CA PHE A 22 0.27 9.52 -5.85
C PHE A 22 1.04 8.63 -6.83
N PHE A 23 1.14 9.05 -8.07
CA PHE A 23 1.92 8.41 -9.11
C PHE A 23 3.31 9.02 -9.13
N ASP A 24 4.28 8.23 -8.72
CA ASP A 24 5.69 8.55 -8.73
C ASP A 24 6.43 7.61 -9.68
N ILE A 25 6.84 8.13 -10.84
CA ILE A 25 7.57 7.36 -11.85
C ILE A 25 8.99 6.99 -11.39
N GLY A 26 9.52 7.69 -10.39
CA GLY A 26 10.83 7.40 -9.80
C GLY A 26 10.78 6.32 -8.73
N SER A 27 9.59 5.86 -8.33
CA SER A 27 9.46 4.87 -7.27
C SER A 27 9.64 3.44 -7.78
N GLN A 28 10.52 2.69 -7.13
CA GLN A 28 10.71 1.25 -7.40
C GLN A 28 9.58 0.38 -6.83
N LEU A 29 8.80 0.93 -5.87
CA LEU A 29 7.78 0.20 -5.13
C LEU A 29 6.50 1.03 -5.02
N SER A 30 5.38 0.35 -4.79
CA SER A 30 4.07 0.97 -4.56
C SER A 30 3.58 0.64 -3.16
N PHE A 31 2.98 1.63 -2.49
CA PHE A 31 2.51 1.48 -1.11
C PHE A 31 1.10 2.02 -0.93
N ILE A 32 0.37 1.41 0.00
CA ILE A 32 -0.88 1.96 0.55
C ILE A 32 -0.72 2.18 2.05
N SER A 33 -1.45 3.15 2.60
CA SER A 33 -1.43 3.38 4.03
C SER A 33 -2.07 2.21 4.79
N LYS A 34 -1.63 1.97 6.03
CA LYS A 34 -2.24 0.99 6.94
C LYS A 34 -3.74 1.27 7.14
N LYS A 35 -4.13 2.55 7.19
CA LYS A 35 -5.54 2.98 7.27
C LYS A 35 -6.35 2.48 6.06
N LEU A 36 -5.87 2.73 4.84
CA LEU A 36 -6.54 2.28 3.62
C LEU A 36 -6.61 0.75 3.55
N SER A 37 -5.52 0.09 3.91
CA SER A 37 -5.43 -1.36 3.99
C SER A 37 -6.49 -1.99 4.91
N ASN A 38 -6.74 -1.36 6.06
CA ASN A 38 -7.79 -1.78 7.00
C ASN A 38 -9.19 -1.48 6.46
N GLN A 39 -9.40 -0.32 5.83
CA GLN A 39 -10.67 0.04 5.19
C GLN A 39 -11.06 -0.93 4.06
N LEU A 40 -10.07 -1.46 3.35
CA LEU A 40 -10.26 -2.49 2.33
C LEU A 40 -10.35 -3.91 2.91
N LYS A 41 -10.21 -4.10 4.23
CA LYS A 41 -10.20 -5.42 4.89
C LYS A 41 -9.23 -6.42 4.25
N LEU A 42 -8.08 -5.94 3.79
CA LEU A 42 -7.07 -6.79 3.16
C LEU A 42 -6.41 -7.71 4.19
N ARG A 43 -6.19 -8.98 3.83
CA ARG A 43 -5.47 -9.93 4.68
C ARG A 43 -3.97 -9.72 4.59
N GLU A 44 -3.30 -9.75 5.73
CA GLU A 44 -1.83 -9.77 5.79
C GLU A 44 -1.34 -11.20 5.64
N LEU A 45 -0.40 -11.43 4.71
CA LEU A 45 0.11 -12.76 4.40
C LEU A 45 1.56 -12.94 4.85
N ASN A 46 2.42 -11.93 4.64
CA ASN A 46 3.83 -11.98 4.98
C ASN A 46 4.29 -10.60 5.50
N PRO A 47 4.25 -10.36 6.82
CA PRO A 47 4.82 -9.14 7.39
C PRO A 47 6.31 -9.06 7.06
N ARG A 48 6.75 -7.92 6.52
CA ARG A 48 8.18 -7.64 6.29
C ARG A 48 8.53 -6.31 6.94
N VAL A 49 9.76 -6.19 7.42
CA VAL A 49 10.30 -4.89 7.82
C VAL A 49 10.83 -4.22 6.56
N MET A 50 10.43 -2.99 6.32
CA MET A 50 10.94 -2.22 5.19
C MET A 50 11.53 -0.92 5.70
N LEU A 51 12.82 -0.74 5.43
CA LEU A 51 13.52 0.48 5.77
C LEU A 51 13.15 1.55 4.75
N VAL A 52 12.52 2.62 5.20
CA VAL A 52 12.18 3.76 4.36
C VAL A 52 12.89 4.98 4.91
N ALA A 53 13.82 5.51 4.12
CA ALA A 53 14.52 6.75 4.49
C ALA A 53 13.58 7.92 4.24
N SER A 54 13.46 8.81 5.22
CA SER A 54 12.86 10.12 4.98
C SER A 54 13.76 10.93 4.04
N PHE A 55 13.13 11.85 3.32
CA PHE A 55 13.86 12.76 2.44
C PHE A 55 14.89 13.56 3.25
N GLY A 56 16.16 13.53 2.83
CA GLY A 56 17.25 14.24 3.50
C GLY A 56 17.91 13.52 4.68
N THR A 57 17.51 12.30 5.03
CA THR A 57 18.17 11.49 6.07
C THR A 57 18.85 10.26 5.48
N THR A 58 20.12 10.06 5.81
CA THR A 58 20.89 8.85 5.43
C THR A 58 20.55 7.63 6.28
N MET A 59 19.93 7.83 7.45
CA MET A 59 19.54 6.75 8.37
C MET A 59 18.01 6.63 8.47
N PRO A 60 17.40 5.61 7.84
CA PRO A 60 15.96 5.41 7.88
C PRO A 60 15.49 4.98 9.29
N PRO A 61 14.40 5.56 9.82
CA PRO A 61 13.68 4.94 10.93
C PRO A 61 13.16 3.56 10.48
N TYR A 62 13.18 2.58 11.39
CA TYR A 62 12.57 1.29 11.12
C TYR A 62 11.06 1.44 11.05
N TYR A 63 10.48 1.31 9.85
CA TYR A 63 9.04 1.22 9.68
C TYR A 63 8.64 -0.21 9.36
N TYR A 64 7.69 -0.75 10.12
CA TYR A 64 7.09 -2.04 9.80
C TYR A 64 6.11 -1.85 8.63
N CYS A 65 6.34 -2.56 7.51
CA CYS A 65 5.50 -2.46 6.32
C CYS A 65 4.95 -3.84 5.93
N SER A 66 3.67 -4.02 6.17
CA SER A 66 2.94 -5.23 5.82
C SER A 66 2.68 -5.29 4.32
N ILE A 67 3.27 -6.26 3.61
CA ILE A 67 2.90 -6.52 2.21
C ILE A 67 1.57 -7.28 2.21
N LYS A 68 0.57 -6.71 1.55
CA LYS A 68 -0.71 -7.37 1.28
C LYS A 68 -0.80 -7.62 -0.22
N ARG A 69 -0.75 -8.88 -0.63
CA ARG A 69 -1.00 -9.27 -2.03
C ARG A 69 -2.50 -9.49 -2.23
N ALA A 70 -3.01 -9.05 -3.36
CA ALA A 70 -4.21 -9.59 -3.96
C ALA A 70 -3.94 -11.06 -4.29
N ASN A 71 -4.66 -12.03 -3.72
CA ASN A 71 -4.56 -13.39 -4.21
C ASN A 71 -5.30 -13.45 -5.54
N SER A 72 -4.56 -13.52 -6.65
CA SER A 72 -5.11 -14.03 -7.90
C SER A 72 -5.41 -15.51 -7.69
N LYS A 73 -6.67 -15.93 -7.77
CA LYS A 73 -7.01 -17.35 -7.88
C LYS A 73 -6.26 -17.90 -9.11
N GLN A 74 -5.42 -18.92 -8.88
CA GLN A 74 -4.95 -19.82 -9.93
C GLN A 74 -6.13 -20.67 -10.42
#